data_AF-A0A1Y5I0W8-F1
#
_entry.id   AF-A0A1Y5I0W8-F1
#
_cell.length_a   1.000
_cell.length_b   1.000
_cell.length_c   1.000
_cell.angle_alpha   90.00
_cell.angle_beta   90.00
_cell.angle_gamma   90.00
#
_symmetry.space_group_name_H-M   'P 1'
#
loop_
_entity.id
_entity.type
_entity.pdbx_description
1 polymer ?
#
loop_
_entity_poly.entity_id
_entity_poly.type
_entity_poly.pdbx_seq_one_letter_code
_entity_poly.pdbx_strand_id
1 'polypeptide(L)'
;KDQCIKISISSHKQSRREVRYFSFLNRKKVDLSHISTFLGKVKTNQGAGFCFELVRNEDGKISLTLRESLEKQIFSLKDIQPKLEYLKEYLISNGICIRDISPSNIICQNTAKGINLIVIDGIGNSNINPLTIRLPRLINSAIIKAWKSLDRKLARIEESLNRTDS
;
A
#
# COMPACT_ATOMS: atom_id res chain seq x y z
N LYS A 1 3.58 -16.20 12.82
CA LYS A 1 3.46 -14.89 12.13
C LYS A 1 2.00 -14.47 12.17
N ASP A 2 1.72 -13.28 12.68
CA ASP A 2 0.34 -12.77 12.74
C ASP A 2 -0.15 -12.35 11.35
N GLN A 3 -1.47 -12.38 11.18
CA GLN A 3 -2.12 -12.19 9.88
C GLN A 3 -3.28 -11.21 10.00
N CYS A 4 -3.50 -10.42 8.96
CA CYS A 4 -4.72 -9.65 8.77
C CYS A 4 -5.67 -10.41 7.84
N ILE A 5 -6.92 -10.61 8.25
CA ILE A 5 -7.94 -11.28 7.45
C ILE A 5 -8.90 -10.24 6.88
N LYS A 6 -8.82 -10.01 5.56
CA LYS A 6 -9.75 -9.13 4.84
C LYS A 6 -10.98 -9.92 4.42
N ILE A 7 -12.15 -9.53 4.92
CA ILE A 7 -13.45 -10.10 4.56
C ILE A 7 -14.24 -9.04 3.80
N SER A 8 -14.69 -9.37 2.58
CA SER A 8 -15.52 -8.45 1.78
C SER A 8 -16.99 -8.59 2.17
N ILE A 9 -17.67 -7.49 2.47
CA ILE A 9 -19.08 -7.50 2.89
C ILE A 9 -20.02 -7.86 1.72
N SER A 10 -19.72 -7.39 0.49
CA SER A 10 -20.61 -7.56 -0.67
C SER A 10 -19.98 -8.33 -1.83
N SER A 11 -18.68 -8.14 -2.09
CA SER A 11 -18.05 -8.71 -3.28
C SER A 11 -16.55 -8.92 -3.11
N HIS A 12 -16.11 -10.16 -3.35
CA HIS A 12 -14.69 -10.50 -3.38
C HIS A 12 -14.00 -10.14 -4.70
N LYS A 13 -14.67 -9.45 -5.64
CA LYS A 13 -14.09 -9.15 -6.97
C LYS A 13 -12.77 -8.39 -6.84
N GLN A 14 -12.70 -7.42 -5.94
CA GLN A 14 -11.49 -6.63 -5.70
C GLN A 14 -10.35 -7.48 -5.13
N SER A 15 -10.59 -8.20 -4.03
CA SER A 15 -9.57 -9.06 -3.42
C SER A 15 -9.08 -10.17 -4.37
N ARG A 16 -9.96 -10.74 -5.19
CA ARG A 16 -9.54 -11.71 -6.23
C ARG A 16 -8.63 -11.08 -7.29
N ARG A 17 -8.87 -9.83 -7.67
CA ARG A 17 -8.01 -9.09 -8.62
C ARG A 17 -6.65 -8.78 -8.00
N GLU A 18 -6.62 -8.31 -6.76
CA GLU A 18 -5.40 -8.06 -5.99
C GLU A 18 -4.54 -9.33 -5.88
N VAL A 19 -5.13 -10.45 -5.47
CA VAL A 19 -4.41 -11.74 -5.37
C VAL A 19 -3.88 -12.23 -6.72
N ARG A 20 -4.68 -12.10 -7.78
CA ARG A 20 -4.25 -12.47 -9.13
C ARG A 20 -3.05 -11.63 -9.58
N TYR A 21 -3.08 -10.33 -9.29
CA TYR A 21 -1.98 -9.42 -9.63
C TYR A 21 -0.73 -9.70 -8.78
N PHE A 22 -0.89 -9.91 -7.47
CA PHE A 22 0.19 -10.32 -6.58
C PHE A 22 0.87 -11.61 -7.08
N SER A 23 0.08 -12.63 -7.43
CA SER A 23 0.58 -13.90 -7.94
C SER A 23 1.33 -13.74 -9.27
N PHE A 24 0.90 -12.81 -10.12
CA PHE A 24 1.61 -12.47 -11.36
C PHE A 24 2.97 -11.82 -11.09
N LEU A 25 3.04 -10.85 -10.17
CA LEU A 25 4.30 -10.20 -9.78
C LEU A 25 5.27 -11.21 -9.15
N ASN A 26 4.77 -12.07 -8.26
CA ASN A 26 5.56 -13.12 -7.62
C ASN A 26 6.13 -14.13 -8.64
N ARG A 27 5.32 -14.57 -9.62
CA ARG A 27 5.79 -15.45 -10.72
C ARG A 27 6.86 -14.79 -11.59
N LYS A 28 6.80 -13.46 -11.75
CA LYS A 28 7.82 -12.68 -12.44
C LYS A 28 9.06 -12.40 -11.61
N LYS A 29 9.11 -12.82 -10.33
CA LYS A 29 10.19 -12.53 -9.38
C LYS A 29 10.45 -11.03 -9.23
N VAL A 30 9.39 -10.23 -9.30
CA VAL A 30 9.45 -8.80 -9.00
C VAL A 30 9.78 -8.63 -7.51
N ASP A 31 10.58 -7.63 -7.15
CA ASP A 31 10.81 -7.32 -5.75
C ASP A 31 9.50 -6.83 -5.11
N LEU A 32 9.04 -7.51 -4.06
CA LEU A 32 7.80 -7.22 -3.33
C LEU A 32 8.09 -6.74 -1.89
N SER A 33 9.32 -6.31 -1.59
CA SER A 33 9.78 -5.87 -0.28
C SER A 33 8.94 -4.73 0.36
N HIS A 34 8.28 -3.90 -0.45
CA HIS A 34 7.40 -2.82 0.02
C HIS A 34 5.90 -3.12 -0.18
N ILE A 35 5.52 -4.37 -0.44
CA ILE A 35 4.14 -4.78 -0.65
C ILE A 35 3.77 -5.85 0.38
N SER A 36 2.61 -5.72 1.04
CA SER A 36 2.13 -6.75 1.96
C SER A 36 1.87 -8.08 1.25
N THR A 37 2.43 -9.14 1.80
CA THR A 37 2.37 -10.48 1.22
C THR A 37 0.98 -11.09 1.41
N PHE A 38 0.40 -11.61 0.33
CA PHE A 38 -0.78 -12.46 0.41
C PHE A 38 -0.40 -13.87 0.89
N LEU A 39 -1.01 -14.31 1.99
CA LEU A 39 -0.69 -15.58 2.66
C LEU A 39 -1.63 -16.73 2.27
N GLY A 40 -2.82 -16.42 1.75
CA GLY A 40 -3.79 -17.44 1.36
C GLY A 40 -5.24 -17.03 1.64
N LYS A 41 -6.15 -17.95 1.37
CA LYS A 41 -7.57 -17.78 1.72
C LYS A 41 -7.90 -18.62 2.94
N VAL A 42 -8.79 -18.10 3.78
CA VAL A 42 -9.32 -18.81 4.94
C VAL A 42 -10.84 -18.84 4.88
N LYS A 43 -11.46 -19.91 5.36
CA LYS A 43 -12.91 -19.97 5.53
C LYS A 43 -13.26 -19.30 6.85
N THR A 44 -14.19 -18.36 6.82
CA THR A 44 -14.73 -17.65 7.99
C THR A 44 -16.23 -17.91 8.11
N ASN A 45 -16.82 -17.54 9.24
CA ASN A 45 -18.29 -17.53 9.41
C ASN A 45 -19.00 -16.57 8.43
N GLN A 46 -18.29 -15.60 7.88
CA GLN A 46 -18.79 -14.63 6.90
C GLN A 46 -18.39 -14.97 5.45
N GLY A 47 -17.96 -16.22 5.18
CA GLY A 47 -17.50 -16.66 3.86
C GLY A 47 -15.99 -16.62 3.70
N ALA A 48 -15.48 -16.39 2.49
CA ALA A 48 -14.05 -16.46 2.20
C ALA A 48 -13.31 -15.19 2.66
N GLY A 49 -12.36 -15.36 3.57
CA GLY A 49 -11.39 -14.34 3.97
C GLY A 49 -10.10 -14.42 3.15
N PHE A 50 -9.45 -13.29 2.95
CA PHE A 50 -8.14 -13.18 2.30
C PHE A 50 -7.10 -12.76 3.34
N CYS A 51 -6.12 -13.63 3.61
CA CYS A 51 -5.09 -13.41 4.62
C CYS A 51 -3.88 -12.69 4.01
N PHE A 52 -3.40 -11.67 4.73
CA PHE A 52 -2.21 -10.90 4.40
C PHE A 52 -1.28 -10.83 5.62
N GLU A 53 0.01 -10.58 5.39
CA GLU A 53 0.96 -10.34 6.48
C GLU A 53 0.56 -9.09 7.28
N LEU A 54 0.48 -9.24 8.61
CA LEU A 54 0.35 -8.12 9.52
C LEU A 54 1.73 -7.48 9.72
N VAL A 55 1.87 -6.22 9.32
CA VAL A 55 3.13 -5.47 9.47
C VAL A 55 3.29 -5.03 10.92
N ARG A 56 4.45 -5.37 11.51
CA ARG A 56 4.84 -4.99 12.87
C ARG A 56 6.13 -4.19 12.84
N ASN A 57 6.25 -3.26 13.77
CA ASN A 57 7.51 -2.58 14.07
C ASN A 57 8.51 -3.58 14.65
N GLU A 58 9.77 -3.16 14.74
CA GLU A 58 10.82 -3.98 15.36
C GLU A 58 10.56 -4.27 16.85
N ASP A 59 9.84 -3.38 17.56
CA ASP A 59 9.39 -3.60 18.94
C ASP A 59 8.20 -4.58 19.07
N GLY A 60 7.77 -5.18 17.96
CA GLY A 60 6.67 -6.15 17.89
C GLY A 60 5.27 -5.52 17.91
N LYS A 61 5.13 -4.20 18.06
CA LYS A 61 3.81 -3.55 17.99
C LYS A 61 3.31 -3.48 16.55
N ILE A 62 1.98 -3.40 16.39
CA ILE A 62 1.36 -3.21 15.08
C ILE A 62 1.81 -1.86 14.52
N SER A 63 2.33 -1.85 13.30
CA SER A 63 2.73 -0.63 12.62
C SER A 63 1.50 0.20 12.24
N LEU A 64 1.61 1.51 12.38
CA LEU A 64 0.53 2.43 12.05
C LEU A 64 0.51 2.73 10.55
N THR A 65 -0.66 3.12 10.05
CA THR A 65 -0.78 3.70 8.72
C THR A 65 -0.11 5.07 8.67
N LEU A 66 0.32 5.50 7.49
CA LEU A 66 0.85 6.85 7.25
C LEU A 66 -0.15 7.91 7.73
N ARG A 67 -1.44 7.69 7.51
CA ARG A 67 -2.50 8.56 8.03
C ARG A 67 -2.42 8.68 9.55
N GLU A 68 -2.48 7.56 10.26
CA GLU A 68 -2.46 7.55 11.73
C GLU A 68 -1.16 8.11 12.29
N SER A 69 -0.03 7.86 11.64
CA SER A 69 1.25 8.41 12.08
C SER A 69 1.34 9.92 11.94
N LEU A 70 0.78 10.49 10.86
CA LEU A 70 0.68 11.94 10.68
C LEU A 70 -0.32 12.56 11.66
N GLU A 71 -1.50 11.95 11.82
CA GLU A 71 -2.54 12.40 12.76
C GLU A 71 -2.06 12.39 14.22
N LYS A 72 -1.21 11.42 14.59
CA LYS A 72 -0.58 11.32 15.92
C LYS A 72 0.73 12.11 16.04
N GLN A 73 1.13 12.85 15.00
CA GLN A 73 2.37 13.63 14.96
C GLN A 73 3.62 12.81 15.33
N ILE A 74 3.66 11.52 14.98
CA ILE A 74 4.84 10.66 15.22
C ILE A 74 6.02 11.13 14.37
N PHE A 75 5.72 11.66 13.18
CA PHE A 75 6.64 12.33 12.29
C PHE A 75 5.86 13.33 11.43
N SER A 76 6.56 14.33 10.90
CA SER A 76 5.97 15.31 9.99
C SER A 76 5.91 14.79 8.54
N LEU A 77 5.14 15.48 7.70
CA LEU A 77 5.13 15.20 6.26
C LEU A 77 6.52 15.42 5.64
N LYS A 78 7.28 16.39 6.14
CA LYS A 78 8.66 16.66 5.70
C LYS A 78 9.59 15.48 5.99
N ASP A 79 9.44 14.83 7.13
CA ASP A 79 10.26 13.68 7.52
C ASP A 79 10.01 12.46 6.63
N ILE A 80 8.76 12.28 6.20
CA ILE A 80 8.34 11.11 5.41
C ILE A 80 8.47 11.31 3.89
N GLN A 81 8.57 12.56 3.42
CA GLN A 81 8.65 12.89 1.99
C GLN A 81 9.78 12.12 1.25
N PRO A 82 11.02 11.99 1.79
CA PRO A 82 12.06 11.21 1.12
C PRO A 82 11.71 9.72 0.99
N LYS A 83 10.99 9.17 1.98
CA LYS A 83 10.54 7.76 1.96
C LYS A 83 9.42 7.56 0.94
N LEU A 84 8.55 8.55 0.76
CA LEU A 84 7.52 8.54 -0.27
C LEU A 84 8.14 8.58 -1.67
N GLU A 85 9.13 9.44 -1.93
CA GLU A 85 9.80 9.46 -3.24
C GLU A 85 10.52 8.14 -3.52
N TYR A 86 11.20 7.57 -2.53
CA TYR A 86 11.80 6.24 -2.66
C TYR A 86 10.74 5.17 -2.99
N LEU A 87 9.60 5.16 -2.30
CA LEU A 87 8.52 4.20 -2.57
C LEU A 87 7.98 4.36 -4.01
N LYS A 88 7.85 5.59 -4.51
CA LYS A 88 7.43 5.86 -5.88
C LYS A 88 8.43 5.32 -6.91
N GLU A 89 9.71 5.57 -6.71
CA GLU A 89 10.79 5.05 -7.56
C GLU A 89 10.83 3.53 -7.54
N TYR A 90 10.66 2.92 -6.37
CA TYR A 90 10.53 1.48 -6.21
C TYR A 90 9.36 0.92 -7.04
N LEU A 91 8.20 1.56 -7.02
CA LEU A 91 7.03 1.10 -7.80
C LEU A 91 7.24 1.25 -9.30
N ILE A 92 7.87 2.34 -9.73
CA ILE A 92 8.19 2.60 -11.14
C ILE A 92 9.20 1.58 -11.65
N SER A 93 10.32 1.40 -10.93
CA SER A 93 11.39 0.48 -11.34
C SER A 93 10.93 -0.97 -11.38
N ASN A 94 10.06 -1.38 -10.46
CA ASN A 94 9.48 -2.73 -10.42
C ASN A 94 8.23 -2.90 -11.31
N GLY A 95 7.74 -1.83 -11.93
CA GLY A 95 6.54 -1.87 -12.77
C GLY A 95 5.27 -2.28 -12.01
N ILE A 96 5.17 -1.89 -10.73
CA ILE A 96 4.05 -2.26 -9.86
C ILE A 96 2.96 -1.20 -9.95
N CYS A 97 1.84 -1.55 -10.56
CA CYS A 97 0.66 -0.71 -10.60
C CYS A 97 -0.09 -0.76 -9.27
N ILE A 98 -0.43 0.42 -8.75
CA ILE A 98 -1.33 0.59 -7.62
C ILE A 98 -2.55 1.39 -8.09
N ARG A 99 -3.73 0.83 -7.85
CA ARG A 99 -5.03 1.43 -8.18
C ARG A 99 -5.45 2.48 -7.17
N ASP A 100 -5.26 2.19 -5.88
CA ASP A 100 -5.63 3.10 -4.78
C ASP A 100 -4.48 3.20 -3.78
N ILE A 101 -3.60 4.16 -4.07
CA ILE A 101 -2.61 4.61 -3.09
C ILE A 101 -3.25 5.70 -2.23
N SER A 102 -3.17 5.52 -0.92
CA SER A 102 -3.72 6.44 0.05
C SER A 102 -2.89 6.39 1.33
N PRO A 103 -2.90 7.45 2.16
CA PRO A 103 -2.20 7.42 3.44
C PRO A 103 -2.69 6.30 4.37
N SER A 104 -3.93 5.82 4.21
CA SER A 104 -4.48 4.69 4.96
C SER A 104 -4.06 3.32 4.42
N ASN A 105 -3.57 3.24 3.17
CA ASN A 105 -3.11 1.99 2.55
C ASN A 105 -1.58 1.85 2.57
N ILE A 106 -0.88 2.81 3.19
CA ILE A 106 0.57 2.79 3.38
C ILE A 106 0.80 2.63 4.88
N ILE A 107 1.59 1.63 5.26
CA ILE A 107 2.04 1.39 6.63
C ILE A 107 3.43 2.00 6.80
N CYS A 108 3.65 2.62 7.95
CA CYS A 108 4.93 3.15 8.40
C CYS A 108 5.52 2.19 9.44
N GLN A 109 6.36 1.26 8.97
CA GLN A 109 7.03 0.29 9.81
C GLN A 109 8.29 0.93 10.41
N ASN A 110 8.35 1.02 11.73
CA ASN A 110 9.55 1.45 12.43
C ASN A 110 10.55 0.28 12.56
N THR A 111 11.78 0.51 12.12
CA THR A 111 12.89 -0.46 12.16
C THR A 111 14.15 0.22 12.70
N ALA A 112 15.17 -0.53 13.11
CA ALA A 112 16.47 0.00 13.53
C ALA A 112 17.14 0.88 12.47
N LYS A 113 16.78 0.68 11.19
CA LYS A 113 17.31 1.44 10.05
C LYS A 113 16.42 2.66 9.68
N GLY A 114 15.38 2.91 10.47
CA GLY A 114 14.40 3.98 10.27
C GLY A 114 13.06 3.48 9.75
N ILE A 115 12.28 4.39 9.16
CA ILE A 115 10.92 4.12 8.70
C ILE A 115 10.95 3.44 7.32
N ASN A 116 10.30 2.28 7.24
CA ASN A 116 10.01 1.57 6.00
C ASN A 116 8.53 1.73 5.62
N LEU A 117 8.25 2.05 4.36
CA LEU A 117 6.88 2.20 3.87
C LEU A 117 6.40 0.93 3.16
N ILE A 118 5.27 0.39 3.59
CA ILE A 118 4.70 -0.85 3.03
C ILE A 118 3.28 -0.60 2.54
N VAL A 119 2.97 -0.95 1.30
CA VAL A 119 1.62 -0.87 0.73
C VAL A 119 0.84 -2.13 1.08
N ILE A 120 -0.30 -1.97 1.76
CA ILE A 120 -1.12 -3.10 2.24
C ILE A 120 -2.37 -3.37 1.42
N ASP A 121 -2.79 -2.44 0.56
CA ASP A 121 -4.00 -2.60 -0.27
C ASP A 121 -3.89 -1.81 -1.58
N GLY A 122 -4.75 -2.14 -2.54
CA GLY A 122 -4.88 -1.36 -3.76
C GLY A 122 -3.94 -1.78 -4.88
N ILE A 123 -3.19 -2.87 -4.76
CA ILE A 123 -2.35 -3.37 -5.86
C ILE A 123 -3.20 -3.79 -7.07
N GLY A 124 -2.67 -3.55 -8.26
CA GLY A 124 -3.27 -3.92 -9.55
C GLY A 124 -3.70 -2.73 -10.39
N ASN A 125 -4.06 -3.02 -11.64
CA ASN A 125 -4.58 -2.06 -12.60
C ASN A 125 -6.12 -2.25 -12.72
N SER A 126 -6.89 -1.16 -12.82
CA SER A 126 -8.33 -1.22 -13.09
C SER A 126 -8.63 -1.93 -14.42
N ASN A 127 -7.72 -1.76 -15.39
CA ASN A 127 -7.72 -2.44 -16.67
C ASN A 127 -6.71 -3.59 -16.61
N ILE A 128 -7.13 -4.75 -16.09
CA ILE A 128 -6.36 -6.01 -16.14
C ILE A 128 -6.37 -6.52 -17.59
N ASN A 129 -5.87 -5.71 -18.51
CA ASN A 129 -5.50 -6.16 -19.82
C ASN A 129 -4.04 -6.64 -19.71
N PRO A 130 -3.75 -7.93 -19.96
CA PRO A 130 -2.39 -8.46 -19.93
C PRO A 130 -1.39 -7.65 -20.77
N LEU A 131 -1.89 -6.93 -21.78
CA LEU A 131 -1.09 -6.09 -22.67
C LEU A 131 -0.70 -4.75 -22.06
N THR A 132 -1.53 -4.13 -21.22
CA THR A 132 -1.22 -2.81 -20.62
C THR A 132 -0.15 -2.92 -19.52
N ILE A 133 -0.03 -4.08 -18.88
CA ILE A 133 1.02 -4.42 -17.90
C ILE A 133 2.38 -4.68 -18.59
N ARG A 134 2.43 -4.73 -19.94
CA ARG A 134 3.69 -4.92 -20.68
C ARG A 134 4.32 -3.62 -21.15
N LEU A 135 3.61 -2.49 -21.08
CA LEU A 135 4.11 -1.21 -21.58
C LEU A 135 4.56 -0.31 -20.42
N PRO A 136 5.88 -0.10 -20.21
CA PRO A 136 6.40 0.69 -19.09
C PRO A 136 5.80 2.09 -19.01
N ARG A 137 5.57 2.73 -20.17
CA ARG A 137 4.95 4.07 -20.24
C ARG A 137 3.56 4.13 -19.61
N LEU A 138 2.73 3.09 -19.81
CA LEU A 138 1.38 3.05 -19.24
C LEU A 138 1.41 2.80 -17.73
N ILE A 139 2.34 1.96 -17.27
CA ILE A 139 2.56 1.71 -15.85
C ILE A 139 3.01 2.99 -15.16
N ASN A 140 4.02 3.67 -15.71
CA ASN A 140 4.54 4.92 -15.15
C ASN A 140 3.46 5.99 -15.11
N SER A 141 2.68 6.15 -16.19
CA SER A 141 1.56 7.09 -16.22
C SER A 141 0.49 6.77 -15.16
N ALA A 142 0.16 5.49 -14.97
CA ALA A 142 -0.78 5.07 -13.93
C ALA A 142 -0.25 5.37 -12.52
N ILE A 143 1.04 5.10 -12.26
CA ILE A 143 1.69 5.40 -10.97
C ILE A 143 1.71 6.90 -10.73
N ILE A 144 2.10 7.71 -11.72
CA ILE A 144 2.12 9.18 -11.61
C ILE A 144 0.72 9.73 -11.30
N LYS A 145 -0.32 9.20 -11.97
CA LYS A 145 -1.71 9.60 -11.71
C LYS A 145 -2.15 9.21 -10.30
N ALA A 146 -1.79 8.01 -9.83
CA ALA A 146 -2.07 7.56 -8.48
C ALA A 146 -1.34 8.45 -7.46
N TRP A 147 -0.09 8.83 -7.73
CA TRP A 147 0.72 9.70 -6.87
C TRP A 147 0.12 11.09 -6.70
N LYS A 148 -0.34 11.72 -7.79
CA LYS A 148 -1.09 12.99 -7.71
C LYS A 148 -2.35 12.90 -6.83
N SER A 149 -2.95 11.71 -6.71
CA SER A 149 -4.05 11.48 -5.78
C SER A 149 -3.57 11.40 -4.33
N LEU A 150 -2.44 10.74 -4.09
CA LEU A 150 -1.78 10.68 -2.78
C LEU A 150 -1.40 12.08 -2.28
N ASP A 151 -0.72 12.87 -3.11
CA ASP A 151 -0.27 14.22 -2.76
C ASP A 151 -1.45 15.11 -2.32
N ARG A 152 -2.57 15.04 -3.06
CA ARG A 152 -3.81 15.75 -2.68
C ARG A 152 -4.40 15.28 -1.35
N LYS A 153 -4.28 13.99 -1.02
CA LYS A 153 -4.75 13.46 0.27
C LYS A 153 -3.82 13.91 1.40
N LEU A 154 -2.50 13.93 1.17
CA LEU A 154 -1.50 14.38 2.15
C LEU A 154 -1.65 15.88 2.45
N ALA A 155 -1.80 16.72 1.43
CA ALA A 155 -2.01 18.17 1.61
C ALA A 155 -3.25 18.47 2.46
N ARG A 156 -4.34 17.72 2.28
CA ARG A 156 -5.56 17.87 3.10
C ARG A 156 -5.34 17.49 4.57
N ILE A 157 -4.53 16.46 4.82
CA ILE A 157 -4.17 16.05 6.19
C ILE A 157 -3.34 17.16 6.83
N GLU A 158 -2.32 17.66 6.13
CA GLU A 158 -1.46 18.75 6.61
C GLU A 158 -2.27 20.03 6.91
N GLU A 159 -3.19 20.44 6.03
CA GLU A 159 -4.12 21.55 6.29
C GLU A 159 -4.97 21.33 7.54
N SER A 160 -5.46 20.09 7.75
CA SER A 160 -6.29 19.78 8.92
C SER A 160 -5.51 19.81 10.24
N LEU A 161 -4.23 19.41 10.21
CA LEU A 161 -3.35 19.45 11.38
C LEU A 161 -3.03 20.90 11.77
N ASN A 162 -2.67 21.73 10.79
CA ASN A 162 -2.36 23.15 11.04
C ASN A 162 -3.54 23.92 11.65
N ARG A 163 -4.78 23.57 11.30
CA ARG A 163 -6.00 24.18 11.87
C ARG A 163 -6.32 23.72 13.29
N THR A 164 -5.79 22.58 13.71
CA THR A 164 -6.03 22.03 15.06
C THR A 164 -5.01 22.59 16.05
N ASP A 165 -3.84 23.01 15.57
CA ASP A 165 -2.77 23.62 16.36
C ASP A 165 -2.88 25.17 16.49
N SER A 166 -3.89 25.78 15.85
CA SER A 166 -4.18 27.23 15.91
C SER A 166 -5.42 27.56 16.74
#